data_AF-A0A4Z0EY69-F1
#
_entry.id   AF-A0A4Z0EY69-F1
#
_cell.length_a   1.000
_cell.length_b   1.000
_cell.length_c   1.000
_cell.angle_alpha   90.00
_cell.angle_beta   90.00
_cell.angle_gamma   90.00
#
_symmetry.space_group_name_H-M   'P 1'
#
loop_
_entity.id
_entity.type
_entity.pdbx_description
1 polymer ?
#
loop_
_entity_poly.entity_id
_entity_poly.type
_entity_poly.pdbx_seq_one_letter_code
_entity_poly.pdbx_strand_id
1 'polypeptide(L)'
;MNERKQMLENLINQTSILKGTVDSYADFVNILKSKELRLSIVEKLQSLRTESAETRAAFICEQSEENFTANREKWGIPNFKEDLVNSSDFENGFLWKFRAHSTSWSENQYADKWFYTSLEARTIRRYEFWKCDEGPDTLDFYFEGDYKSILERLLADHIHEVLISPAFSANELKKFIADFSEDEEDYTLEEVIEDYISQNPNYKP
;
A
#
# COMPACT_ATOMS: atom_id res chain seq x y z
N MET A 1 -20.77 -12.44 10.56
CA MET A 1 -19.57 -11.73 10.05
C MET A 1 -18.43 -12.72 10.11
N ASN A 2 -17.76 -13.00 8.99
CA ASN A 2 -16.75 -14.06 8.86
C ASN A 2 -15.48 -13.69 9.65
N GLU A 3 -14.98 -14.56 10.53
CA GLU A 3 -13.78 -14.32 11.37
C GLU A 3 -12.57 -13.84 10.55
N ARG A 4 -12.43 -14.36 9.32
CA ARG A 4 -11.37 -13.96 8.39
C ARG A 4 -11.48 -12.50 7.93
N LYS A 5 -12.69 -12.00 7.72
CA LYS A 5 -12.91 -10.59 7.34
C LYS A 5 -12.46 -9.65 8.47
N GLN A 6 -12.87 -9.95 9.70
CA GLN A 6 -12.49 -9.16 10.87
C GLN A 6 -10.97 -9.16 11.08
N MET A 7 -10.31 -10.31 10.86
CA MET A 7 -8.86 -10.43 10.94
C MET A 7 -8.16 -9.52 9.92
N LEU A 8 -8.58 -9.54 8.64
CA LEU A 8 -8.00 -8.69 7.60
C LEU A 8 -8.21 -7.20 7.90
N GLU A 9 -9.40 -6.81 8.34
CA GLU A 9 -9.69 -5.42 8.72
C GLU A 9 -8.82 -4.95 9.90
N ASN A 10 -8.59 -5.81 10.89
CA ASN A 10 -7.70 -5.50 12.01
C ASN A 10 -6.24 -5.32 11.55
N LEU A 11 -5.76 -6.16 10.63
CA LEU A 11 -4.41 -6.07 10.09
C LEU A 11 -4.21 -4.85 9.19
N ILE A 12 -5.20 -4.49 8.37
CA ILE A 12 -5.16 -3.28 7.53
C ILE A 12 -5.05 -2.01 8.38
N ASN A 13 -5.74 -2.01 9.52
CA ASN A 13 -5.71 -0.90 10.48
C ASN A 13 -4.52 -0.98 11.45
N GLN A 14 -3.72 -2.06 11.41
CA GLN A 14 -2.56 -2.21 12.27
C GLN A 14 -1.51 -1.18 11.90
N THR A 15 -0.91 -0.56 12.92
CA THR A 15 0.24 0.31 12.71
C THR A 15 1.43 -0.49 12.20
N SER A 16 1.94 -0.13 11.02
CA SER A 16 3.16 -0.74 10.46
C SER A 16 4.34 -0.61 11.42
N ILE A 17 5.15 -1.67 11.52
CA ILE A 17 6.40 -1.69 12.29
C ILE A 17 7.42 -0.68 11.74
N LEU A 18 7.28 -0.25 10.48
CA LEU A 18 8.12 0.78 9.89
C LEU A 18 7.80 2.19 10.40
N LYS A 19 6.65 2.39 11.06
CA LYS A 19 6.26 3.72 11.57
C LYS A 19 7.28 4.19 12.61
N GLY A 20 7.85 5.37 12.37
CA GLY A 20 8.90 5.94 13.23
C GLY A 20 10.31 5.39 12.99
N THR A 21 10.49 4.44 12.07
CA THR A 21 11.82 4.02 11.60
C THR A 21 12.24 4.73 10.31
N VAL A 22 11.24 5.10 9.49
CA VAL A 22 11.40 5.92 8.30
C VAL A 22 11.01 7.36 8.67
N ASP A 23 11.92 8.32 8.47
CA ASP A 23 11.77 9.67 9.02
C ASP A 23 10.96 10.58 8.10
N SER A 24 10.97 10.31 6.78
CA SER A 24 10.35 11.18 5.79
C SER A 24 9.78 10.43 4.57
N TYR A 25 8.97 11.13 3.76
CA TYR A 25 8.55 10.63 2.45
C TYR A 25 9.75 10.45 1.50
N ALA A 26 10.75 11.34 1.58
CA ALA A 26 11.96 11.23 0.78
C ALA A 26 12.75 9.95 1.09
N ASP A 27 12.69 9.47 2.34
CA ASP A 27 13.31 8.20 2.71
C ASP A 27 12.60 7.04 2.00
N PHE A 28 11.26 7.01 1.99
CA PHE A 28 10.51 6.00 1.22
C PHE A 28 10.88 6.01 -0.27
N VAL A 29 11.13 7.19 -0.84
CA VAL A 29 11.55 7.33 -2.26
C VAL A 29 12.96 6.74 -2.50
N ASN A 30 13.86 6.89 -1.53
CA ASN A 30 15.28 6.56 -1.70
C ASN A 30 15.71 5.21 -1.08
N ILE A 31 14.87 4.58 -0.27
CA ILE A 31 15.20 3.38 0.52
C ILE A 31 15.75 2.22 -0.32
N LEU A 32 15.21 2.03 -1.53
CA LEU A 32 15.65 0.97 -2.44
C LEU A 32 17.01 1.27 -3.07
N LYS A 33 17.36 2.55 -3.23
CA LYS A 33 18.60 3.01 -3.86
C LYS A 33 19.74 3.19 -2.85
N SER A 34 19.43 3.53 -1.60
CA SER A 34 20.43 3.85 -0.57
C SER A 34 20.64 2.70 0.42
N LYS A 35 21.78 2.02 0.31
CA LYS A 35 22.19 0.99 1.27
C LYS A 35 22.34 1.57 2.69
N GLU A 36 22.90 2.77 2.82
CA GLU A 36 23.08 3.44 4.10
C GLU A 36 21.74 3.69 4.81
N LEU A 37 20.74 4.16 4.05
CA LEU A 37 19.39 4.35 4.58
C LEU A 37 18.78 3.03 5.07
N ARG A 38 18.92 1.95 4.29
CA ARG A 38 18.45 0.61 4.71
C ARG A 38 19.12 0.13 6.00
N LEU A 39 20.44 0.29 6.10
CA LEU A 39 21.17 -0.09 7.31
C LEU A 39 20.73 0.74 8.52
N SER A 40 20.50 2.04 8.35
CA SER A 40 19.97 2.88 9.44
C SER A 40 18.58 2.44 9.91
N ILE A 41 17.73 1.95 9.00
CA ILE A 41 16.41 1.42 9.32
C ILE A 41 16.53 0.08 10.06
N VAL A 42 17.45 -0.79 9.63
CA VAL A 42 17.78 -2.04 10.33
C VAL A 42 18.23 -1.76 11.77
N GLU A 43 19.13 -0.79 11.98
CA GLU A 43 19.60 -0.40 13.31
C GLU A 43 18.45 0.15 14.17
N LYS A 44 17.59 1.01 13.60
CA LYS A 44 16.40 1.53 14.29
C LYS A 44 15.45 0.38 14.69
N LEU A 45 15.17 -0.56 13.80
CA LEU A 45 14.33 -1.73 14.10
C LEU A 45 14.92 -2.58 15.22
N GLN A 46 16.22 -2.90 15.16
CA GLN A 46 16.91 -3.65 16.21
C GLN A 46 16.89 -2.94 17.57
N SER A 47 16.93 -1.60 17.57
CA SER A 47 16.84 -0.81 18.81
C SER A 47 15.49 -0.93 19.53
N LEU A 48 14.42 -1.32 18.83
CA LEU A 48 13.09 -1.53 19.41
C LEU A 48 13.02 -2.77 20.31
N ARG A 49 13.94 -3.74 20.13
CA ARG A 49 14.04 -4.98 20.92
C ARG A 49 12.73 -5.77 21.03
N THR A 50 11.98 -5.82 19.92
CA THR A 50 10.80 -6.69 19.79
C THR A 50 11.06 -7.76 18.74
N GLU A 51 10.47 -8.94 18.93
CA GLU A 51 10.61 -10.06 17.97
C GLU A 51 10.19 -9.65 16.55
N SER A 52 9.11 -8.88 16.42
CA SER A 52 8.62 -8.38 15.13
C SER A 52 9.61 -7.44 14.45
N ALA A 53 10.29 -6.57 15.21
CA ALA A 53 11.28 -5.66 14.65
C ALA A 53 12.59 -6.38 14.27
N GLU A 54 13.03 -7.33 15.10
CA GLU A 54 14.22 -8.15 14.82
C GLU A 54 14.05 -9.02 13.58
N THR A 55 12.90 -9.69 13.45
CA THR A 55 12.57 -10.51 12.26
C THR A 55 12.44 -9.65 11.00
N ARG A 56 11.85 -8.45 11.11
CA ARG A 56 11.75 -7.50 10.00
C ARG A 56 13.13 -7.00 9.55
N ALA A 57 14.00 -6.66 10.51
CA ALA A 57 15.38 -6.26 10.25
C ALA A 57 16.16 -7.37 9.53
N ALA A 58 16.01 -8.63 9.98
CA ALA A 58 16.60 -9.79 9.30
C ALA A 58 16.08 -9.94 7.86
N PHE A 59 14.78 -9.74 7.63
CA PHE A 59 14.22 -9.80 6.28
C PHE A 59 14.74 -8.69 5.36
N ILE A 60 15.01 -7.48 5.87
CA ILE A 60 15.65 -6.41 5.09
C ILE A 60 17.06 -6.79 4.64
N CYS A 61 17.80 -7.53 5.47
CA CYS A 61 19.16 -7.96 5.14
C CYS A 61 19.20 -9.16 4.18
N GLU A 62 18.28 -10.11 4.33
CA GLU A 62 18.40 -11.44 3.69
C GLU A 62 17.28 -11.76 2.70
N GLN A 63 16.13 -11.09 2.78
CA GLN A 63 14.92 -11.33 1.98
C GLN A 63 14.54 -12.82 1.84
N SER A 64 14.58 -13.55 2.95
CA SER A 64 14.20 -14.97 2.99
C SER A 64 12.68 -15.16 2.92
N GLU A 65 12.21 -16.03 2.02
CA GLU A 65 10.80 -16.45 1.91
C GLU A 65 10.30 -17.09 3.21
N GLU A 66 11.12 -17.91 3.86
CA GLU A 66 10.76 -18.56 5.13
C GLU A 66 10.49 -17.50 6.21
N ASN A 67 11.36 -16.50 6.32
CA ASN A 67 11.19 -15.40 7.26
C ASN A 67 9.94 -14.57 6.92
N PHE A 68 9.73 -14.28 5.63
CA PHE A 68 8.54 -13.56 5.16
C PHE A 68 7.25 -14.28 5.55
N THR A 69 7.10 -15.54 5.16
CA THR A 69 5.90 -16.33 5.42
C THR A 69 5.61 -16.48 6.91
N ALA A 70 6.64 -16.66 7.74
CA ALA A 70 6.47 -16.83 9.19
C ALA A 70 6.10 -15.55 9.94
N ASN A 71 6.42 -14.36 9.41
CA ASN A 71 6.37 -13.11 10.18
C ASN A 71 5.60 -11.96 9.54
N ARG A 72 5.17 -12.05 8.27
CA ARG A 72 4.50 -10.96 7.53
C ARG A 72 3.36 -10.27 8.29
N GLU A 73 2.50 -11.03 8.96
CA GLU A 73 1.36 -10.46 9.71
C GLU A 73 1.83 -9.64 10.93
N LYS A 74 2.89 -10.08 11.60
CA LYS A 74 3.51 -9.34 12.71
C LYS A 74 4.05 -7.99 12.25
N TRP A 75 4.43 -7.87 10.98
CA TRP A 75 4.92 -6.62 10.38
C TRP A 75 3.79 -5.70 9.87
N GLY A 76 2.54 -6.18 9.89
CA GLY A 76 1.38 -5.47 9.33
C GLY A 76 1.15 -5.74 7.84
N ILE A 77 1.64 -6.87 7.32
CA ILE A 77 1.44 -7.32 5.94
C ILE A 77 0.47 -8.52 5.97
N PRO A 78 -0.81 -8.33 5.58
CA PRO A 78 -1.81 -9.39 5.66
C PRO A 78 -1.45 -10.61 4.83
N ASN A 79 -1.80 -11.80 5.30
CA ASN A 79 -1.70 -13.03 4.53
C ASN A 79 -2.93 -13.23 3.63
N PHE A 80 -2.94 -12.54 2.49
CA PHE A 80 -3.99 -12.66 1.49
C PHE A 80 -4.03 -14.08 0.89
N LYS A 81 -5.22 -14.57 0.56
CA LYS A 81 -5.37 -15.76 -0.30
C LYS A 81 -4.69 -15.53 -1.64
N GLU A 82 -4.46 -16.60 -2.39
CA GLU A 82 -3.98 -16.52 -3.77
C GLU A 82 -2.63 -15.78 -3.90
N ASP A 83 -1.88 -15.66 -2.79
CA ASP A 83 -0.58 -15.01 -2.70
C ASP A 83 -0.55 -13.61 -3.35
N LEU A 84 -1.62 -12.80 -3.15
CA LEU A 84 -1.72 -11.45 -3.73
C LEU A 84 -0.53 -10.54 -3.39
N VAL A 85 0.14 -10.82 -2.27
CA VAL A 85 1.43 -10.24 -1.90
C VAL A 85 2.32 -11.38 -1.40
N ASN A 86 3.52 -11.52 -1.96
CA ASN A 86 4.51 -12.53 -1.54
C ASN A 86 5.94 -11.95 -1.51
N SER A 87 6.95 -12.72 -1.09
CA SER A 87 8.30 -12.18 -0.92
C SER A 87 8.96 -11.73 -2.23
N SER A 88 8.52 -12.26 -3.38
CA SER A 88 9.04 -11.87 -4.70
C SER A 88 8.59 -10.47 -5.13
N ASP A 89 7.58 -9.91 -4.47
CA ASP A 89 7.13 -8.53 -4.65
C ASP A 89 8.04 -7.51 -3.93
N PHE A 90 9.01 -7.99 -3.13
CA PHE A 90 9.92 -7.16 -2.35
C PHE A 90 11.27 -7.04 -3.05
N GLU A 91 11.93 -5.90 -2.85
CA GLU A 91 13.32 -5.67 -3.23
C GLU A 91 14.08 -5.05 -2.04
N ASN A 92 15.20 -5.66 -1.66
CA ASN A 92 15.95 -5.28 -0.46
C ASN A 92 15.06 -5.26 0.81
N GLY A 93 14.08 -6.17 0.87
CA GLY A 93 13.12 -6.31 1.96
C GLY A 93 12.02 -5.26 2.05
N PHE A 94 11.88 -4.36 1.07
CA PHE A 94 10.77 -3.40 0.99
C PHE A 94 9.88 -3.72 -0.20
N LEU A 95 8.57 -3.48 -0.09
CA LEU A 95 7.63 -3.77 -1.17
C LEU A 95 7.93 -2.93 -2.41
N TRP A 96 8.44 -3.58 -3.45
CA TRP A 96 8.82 -2.92 -4.71
C TRP A 96 7.65 -2.89 -5.70
N LYS A 97 6.89 -3.98 -5.72
CA LYS A 97 5.85 -4.22 -6.70
C LYS A 97 4.54 -4.52 -5.98
N PHE A 98 3.42 -4.03 -6.50
CA PHE A 98 2.10 -4.46 -6.08
C PHE A 98 1.30 -4.98 -7.26
N ARG A 99 0.68 -6.13 -7.05
CA ARG A 99 -0.16 -6.81 -8.03
C ARG A 99 -1.61 -6.63 -7.60
N ALA A 100 -2.30 -5.70 -8.24
CA ALA A 100 -3.74 -5.59 -8.15
C ALA A 100 -4.39 -6.62 -9.09
N HIS A 101 -5.59 -7.05 -8.73
CA HIS A 101 -6.28 -8.14 -9.41
C HIS A 101 -7.74 -7.75 -9.67
N SER A 102 -8.31 -8.25 -10.77
CA SER A 102 -9.75 -8.09 -11.04
C SER A 102 -10.61 -8.71 -9.93
N THR A 103 -11.91 -8.50 -9.97
CA THR A 103 -12.87 -9.03 -8.97
C THR A 103 -12.97 -10.55 -8.95
N SER A 104 -12.26 -11.25 -9.84
CA SER A 104 -12.16 -12.70 -9.90
C SER A 104 -11.37 -13.31 -8.73
N TRP A 105 -10.67 -12.50 -7.92
CA TRP A 105 -9.94 -12.93 -6.73
C TRP A 105 -10.64 -12.54 -5.43
N SER A 106 -10.61 -13.47 -4.46
CA SER A 106 -11.50 -13.42 -3.30
C SER A 106 -11.21 -12.31 -2.28
N GLU A 107 -10.01 -11.71 -2.33
CA GLU A 107 -9.54 -10.71 -1.36
C GLU A 107 -8.95 -9.43 -2.00
N ASN A 108 -9.21 -9.20 -3.29
CA ASN A 108 -8.64 -8.06 -4.02
C ASN A 108 -8.96 -6.70 -3.37
N GLN A 109 -10.21 -6.47 -2.95
CA GLN A 109 -10.63 -5.23 -2.29
C GLN A 109 -9.87 -4.97 -0.97
N TYR A 110 -9.52 -6.02 -0.23
CA TYR A 110 -8.71 -5.88 0.99
C TYR A 110 -7.25 -5.59 0.66
N ALA A 111 -6.72 -6.19 -0.40
CA ALA A 111 -5.38 -5.92 -0.89
C ALA A 111 -5.26 -4.47 -1.40
N ASP A 112 -6.25 -3.97 -2.14
CA ASP A 112 -6.29 -2.58 -2.62
C ASP A 112 -6.39 -1.60 -1.46
N LYS A 113 -7.32 -1.84 -0.52
CA LYS A 113 -7.42 -1.01 0.69
C LYS A 113 -6.12 -0.98 1.47
N TRP A 114 -5.48 -2.13 1.66
CA TRP A 114 -4.16 -2.21 2.29
C TRP A 114 -3.10 -1.43 1.50
N PHE A 115 -3.07 -1.56 0.17
CA PHE A 115 -2.14 -0.83 -0.68
C PHE A 115 -2.33 0.70 -0.58
N TYR A 116 -3.57 1.19 -0.49
CA TYR A 116 -3.84 2.63 -0.38
C TYR A 116 -3.50 3.20 1.00
N THR A 117 -3.61 2.41 2.09
CA THR A 117 -3.43 2.93 3.46
C THR A 117 -2.11 2.55 4.11
N SER A 118 -1.45 1.48 3.65
CA SER A 118 -0.26 0.93 4.28
C SER A 118 0.97 1.80 4.11
N LEU A 119 1.79 1.85 5.15
CA LEU A 119 3.11 2.46 5.10
C LEU A 119 4.08 1.67 4.19
N GLU A 120 3.90 0.35 4.13
CA GLU A 120 4.72 -0.57 3.33
C GLU A 120 4.59 -0.23 1.83
N ALA A 121 3.36 0.03 1.38
CA ALA A 121 3.03 0.36 -0.02
C ALA A 121 3.74 1.62 -0.53
N ARG A 122 4.17 2.54 0.34
CA ARG A 122 4.86 3.77 -0.07
C ARG A 122 6.24 3.53 -0.68
N THR A 123 6.78 2.33 -0.52
CA THR A 123 8.06 1.92 -1.12
C THR A 123 7.94 1.43 -2.56
N ILE A 124 6.71 1.19 -3.04
CA ILE A 124 6.44 0.65 -4.37
C ILE A 124 6.98 1.56 -5.46
N ARG A 125 7.51 0.94 -6.52
CA ARG A 125 7.75 1.60 -7.79
C ARG A 125 7.09 0.97 -9.00
N ARG A 126 6.44 -0.18 -8.82
CA ARG A 126 5.76 -0.88 -9.89
C ARG A 126 4.37 -1.33 -9.45
N TYR A 127 3.37 -0.89 -10.18
CA TYR A 127 2.00 -1.36 -10.02
C TYR A 127 1.62 -2.19 -11.23
N GLU A 128 1.06 -3.37 -11.01
CA GLU A 128 0.61 -4.29 -12.05
C GLU A 128 -0.86 -4.62 -11.84
N PHE A 129 -1.66 -4.56 -12.90
CA PHE A 129 -3.04 -5.02 -12.88
C PHE A 129 -3.18 -6.35 -13.62
N TRP A 130 -3.60 -7.38 -12.91
CA TRP A 130 -3.75 -8.74 -13.40
C TRP A 130 -5.23 -9.12 -13.57
N LYS A 131 -5.55 -9.80 -14.67
CA LYS A 131 -6.89 -10.29 -15.00
C LYS A 131 -6.86 -11.81 -15.23
N CYS A 132 -7.94 -12.48 -14.80
CA CYS A 132 -8.16 -13.93 -14.99
C CYS A 132 -9.54 -14.20 -15.63
N ASP A 133 -10.20 -13.14 -16.13
CA ASP A 133 -11.58 -13.23 -16.62
C ASP A 133 -11.70 -14.05 -17.92
N GLU A 134 -10.59 -14.22 -18.67
CA GLU A 134 -10.54 -14.95 -19.95
C GLU A 134 -9.67 -16.22 -19.92
N GLY A 135 -9.25 -16.70 -18.74
CA GLY A 135 -8.42 -17.90 -18.60
C GLY A 135 -7.23 -17.68 -17.68
N PRO A 136 -6.00 -18.08 -18.06
CA PRO A 136 -4.84 -17.93 -17.18
C PRO A 136 -4.57 -16.46 -16.86
N ASP A 137 -3.90 -16.21 -15.75
CA ASP A 137 -3.56 -14.86 -15.30
C ASP A 137 -2.77 -14.10 -16.37
N THR A 138 -3.28 -12.94 -16.74
CA THR A 138 -2.68 -12.03 -17.73
C THR A 138 -2.43 -10.67 -17.10
N LEU A 139 -1.24 -10.12 -17.36
CA LEU A 139 -0.92 -8.74 -17.03
C LEU A 139 -1.61 -7.83 -18.07
N ASP A 140 -2.57 -7.03 -17.62
CA ASP A 140 -3.34 -6.12 -18.47
C ASP A 140 -2.58 -4.81 -18.70
N PHE A 141 -2.13 -4.19 -17.61
CA PHE A 141 -1.29 -3.00 -17.65
C PHE A 141 -0.36 -2.93 -16.44
N TYR A 142 0.66 -2.09 -16.55
CA TYR A 142 1.52 -1.73 -15.43
C TYR A 142 1.94 -0.28 -15.49
N PHE A 143 2.24 0.28 -14.31
CA PHE A 143 2.81 1.61 -14.15
C PHE A 143 4.13 1.53 -13.40
N GLU A 144 5.07 2.37 -13.77
CA GLU A 144 6.30 2.59 -13.03
C GLU A 144 6.42 4.06 -12.62
N GLY A 145 6.84 4.31 -11.40
CA GLY A 145 6.91 5.65 -10.82
C GLY A 145 7.12 5.59 -9.32
N ASP A 146 7.15 6.72 -8.62
CA ASP A 146 6.99 6.66 -7.17
C ASP A 146 5.52 6.35 -6.80
N TYR A 147 5.29 6.05 -5.53
CA TYR A 147 3.97 5.69 -5.02
C TYR A 147 2.91 6.76 -5.35
N LYS A 148 3.26 8.05 -5.26
CA LYS A 148 2.31 9.12 -5.52
C LYS A 148 1.95 9.21 -7.00
N SER A 149 2.96 9.12 -7.88
CA SER A 149 2.76 9.10 -9.33
C SER A 149 1.87 7.94 -9.78
N ILE A 150 2.01 6.77 -9.13
CA ILE A 150 1.14 5.61 -9.36
C ILE A 150 -0.31 5.91 -8.96
N LEU A 151 -0.54 6.48 -7.77
CA LEU A 151 -1.89 6.83 -7.32
C LEU A 151 -2.54 7.90 -8.19
N GLU A 152 -1.78 8.92 -8.61
CA GLU A 152 -2.26 9.95 -9.54
C GLU A 152 -2.66 9.34 -10.89
N ARG A 153 -1.93 8.32 -11.36
CA ARG A 153 -2.29 7.60 -12.58
C ARG A 153 -3.58 6.79 -12.42
N LEU A 154 -3.73 6.07 -11.32
CA LEU A 154 -4.95 5.33 -11.00
C LEU A 154 -6.16 6.27 -10.86
N LEU A 155 -5.96 7.45 -10.26
CA LEU A 155 -7.00 8.48 -10.15
C LEU A 155 -7.43 9.00 -11.53
N ALA A 156 -6.48 9.20 -12.45
CA ALA A 156 -6.77 9.58 -13.83
C ALA A 156 -7.51 8.49 -14.62
N ASP A 157 -7.39 7.24 -14.19
CA ASP A 157 -8.15 6.08 -14.71
C ASP A 157 -9.45 5.84 -13.90
N HIS A 158 -9.96 6.85 -13.18
CA HIS A 158 -11.21 6.86 -12.42
C HIS A 158 -11.28 5.93 -11.20
N ILE A 159 -10.13 5.53 -10.64
CA ILE A 159 -10.07 4.76 -9.39
C ILE A 159 -10.02 5.75 -8.23
N HIS A 160 -11.19 6.19 -7.77
CA HIS A 160 -11.32 7.23 -6.74
C HIS A 160 -10.94 6.75 -5.33
N GLU A 161 -10.92 5.43 -5.09
CA GLU A 161 -10.50 4.83 -3.82
C GLU A 161 -9.10 5.27 -3.39
N VAL A 162 -8.22 5.62 -4.34
CA VAL A 162 -6.87 6.10 -4.05
C VAL A 162 -6.85 7.35 -3.17
N LEU A 163 -7.94 8.13 -3.17
CA LEU A 163 -8.08 9.36 -2.40
C LEU A 163 -8.08 9.11 -0.88
N ILE A 164 -8.27 7.87 -0.41
CA ILE A 164 -8.06 7.52 1.01
C ILE A 164 -6.58 7.57 1.41
N SER A 165 -5.66 7.59 0.44
CA SER A 165 -4.23 7.45 0.68
C SER A 165 -3.60 8.67 1.33
N PRO A 166 -2.77 8.50 2.38
CA PRO A 166 -2.01 9.58 3.01
C PRO A 166 -0.93 10.21 2.11
N ALA A 167 -0.77 9.77 0.86
CA ALA A 167 0.09 10.40 -0.13
C ALA A 167 -0.45 11.77 -0.60
N PHE A 168 -1.78 11.95 -0.55
CA PHE A 168 -2.43 13.21 -0.89
C PHE A 168 -2.50 14.14 0.33
N SER A 169 -2.10 15.39 0.14
CA SER A 169 -2.19 16.43 1.17
C SER A 169 -3.59 17.02 1.25
N ALA A 170 -3.92 17.66 2.38
CA ALA A 170 -5.21 18.32 2.57
C ALA A 170 -5.56 19.31 1.45
N ASN A 171 -4.57 20.07 0.96
CA ASN A 171 -4.78 21.06 -0.09
C ASN A 171 -5.05 20.40 -1.45
N GLU A 172 -4.42 19.27 -1.74
CA GLU A 172 -4.66 18.51 -2.97
C GLU A 172 -6.07 17.93 -2.98
N LEU A 173 -6.53 17.41 -1.85
CA LEU A 173 -7.88 16.87 -1.71
C LEU A 173 -8.95 17.96 -1.82
N LYS A 174 -8.75 19.12 -1.16
CA LYS A 174 -9.65 20.28 -1.29
C LYS A 174 -9.70 20.80 -2.72
N LYS A 175 -8.56 20.84 -3.40
CA LYS A 175 -8.51 21.23 -4.80
C LYS A 175 -9.27 20.24 -5.67
N PHE A 176 -9.10 18.94 -5.44
CA PHE A 176 -9.81 17.90 -6.18
C PHE A 176 -11.33 18.05 -6.07
N ILE A 177 -11.86 18.28 -4.85
CA ILE A 177 -13.30 18.53 -4.65
C ILE A 177 -13.76 19.76 -5.44
N ALA A 178 -13.03 20.87 -5.33
CA ALA A 178 -13.40 22.11 -6.02
C ALA A 178 -13.42 21.92 -7.54
N ASP A 179 -12.36 21.34 -8.11
CA ASP A 179 -12.27 21.09 -9.56
C ASP A 179 -13.37 20.11 -10.03
N PHE A 180 -13.74 19.10 -9.22
CA PHE A 180 -14.78 18.13 -9.57
C PHE A 180 -16.20 18.73 -9.51
N SER A 181 -16.48 19.56 -8.51
CA SER A 181 -17.78 20.23 -8.32
C SER A 181 -18.14 21.23 -9.43
N GLU A 182 -17.14 21.72 -10.18
CA GLU A 182 -17.36 22.66 -11.29
C GLU A 182 -17.70 21.96 -12.61
N ASP A 183 -17.35 20.68 -12.77
CA ASP A 183 -17.35 19.98 -14.07
C ASP A 183 -18.42 18.87 -14.22
N GLU A 184 -18.98 18.30 -13.13
CA GLU A 184 -19.96 17.19 -13.22
C GLU A 184 -21.28 17.47 -12.47
N GLU A 185 -22.43 17.32 -13.16
CA GLU A 185 -23.78 17.41 -12.57
C GLU A 185 -24.22 16.12 -11.82
N ASP A 186 -23.34 15.11 -11.69
CA ASP A 186 -23.66 13.84 -11.05
C ASP A 186 -23.35 13.87 -9.54
N TYR A 187 -24.31 14.39 -8.77
CA TYR A 187 -24.27 14.44 -7.30
C TYR A 187 -23.95 13.09 -6.64
N THR A 188 -24.23 11.96 -7.30
CA THR A 188 -23.96 10.64 -6.71
C THR A 188 -22.47 10.29 -6.70
N LEU A 189 -21.71 10.76 -7.70
CA LEU A 189 -20.28 10.54 -7.78
C LEU A 189 -19.50 11.51 -6.87
N GLU A 190 -19.98 12.74 -6.73
CA GLU A 190 -19.46 13.71 -5.76
C GLU A 190 -19.55 13.17 -4.33
N GLU A 191 -20.71 12.63 -3.92
CA GLU A 191 -20.89 12.00 -2.60
C GLU A 191 -19.91 10.84 -2.35
N VAL A 192 -19.63 10.02 -3.37
CA VAL A 192 -18.67 8.90 -3.28
C VAL A 192 -17.24 9.41 -3.12
N ILE A 193 -16.86 10.45 -3.87
CA ILE A 193 -15.54 11.08 -3.77
C ILE A 193 -15.35 11.70 -2.38
N GLU A 194 -16.35 12.42 -1.88
CA GLU A 194 -16.32 13.00 -0.53
C GLU A 194 -16.20 11.91 0.54
N ASP A 195 -16.87 10.76 0.39
CA ASP A 195 -16.73 9.63 1.31
C ASP A 195 -15.29 9.11 1.35
N TYR A 196 -14.64 8.91 0.20
CA TYR A 196 -13.23 8.50 0.17
C TYR A 196 -12.30 9.56 0.78
N ILE A 197 -12.50 10.83 0.45
CA ILE A 197 -11.69 11.92 1.00
C ILE A 197 -11.87 12.04 2.52
N SER A 198 -13.07 11.81 3.05
CA SER A 198 -13.35 11.84 4.49
C SER A 198 -12.57 10.78 5.28
N GLN A 199 -12.19 9.68 4.63
CA GLN A 199 -11.38 8.63 5.21
C GLN A 199 -9.87 8.94 5.17
N ASN A 200 -9.45 9.96 4.41
CA ASN A 200 -8.05 10.32 4.31
C ASN A 200 -7.53 10.95 5.61
N PRO A 201 -6.45 10.45 6.23
CA PRO A 201 -5.95 10.96 7.51
C PRO A 201 -5.41 12.40 7.45
N ASN A 202 -5.07 12.89 6.25
CA ASN A 202 -4.64 14.26 6.04
C ASN A 202 -5.81 15.22 5.82
N TYR A 203 -7.02 14.72 5.54
CA TYR A 203 -8.21 15.53 5.39
C TYR A 203 -8.88 15.68 6.76
N LYS A 204 -8.81 16.89 7.32
CA LYS A 204 -9.62 17.27 8.48
C LYS A 204 -10.65 18.29 8.01
N PRO A 205 -11.95 18.06 8.26
CA PRO A 205 -12.99 19.04 8.00
C PRO A 205 -12.76 20.33 8.78
#